data_AF-A0A6U1K1C9-F1
#
_entry.id   AF-A0A6U1K1C9-F1
#
_cell.length_a   1.000
_cell.length_b   1.000
_cell.length_c   1.000
_cell.angle_alpha   90.00
_cell.angle_beta   90.00
_cell.angle_gamma   90.00
#
_symmetry.space_group_name_H-M   'P 1'
#
loop_
_entity.id
_entity.type
_entity.pdbx_description
1 polymer ?
#
loop_
_entity_poly.entity_id
_entity_poly.type
_entity_poly.pdbx_seq_one_letter_code
_entity_poly.pdbx_strand_id
1 'polypeptide(L)'
;MSVDAGPIYERCKHMLPQEVNGGAVAGLNARWRLYKYGPGDIFRAHTDGSWPGSGLTKDGVLKHDIYGDRWSQLTFVIYLNGDFDGGETSFHLPSAGPGGERIVDTVPVAATQGAALCFYHGNHPLSHLHEGSVINAGTKYIIRTDVLYMLE
;
A
#
# COMPACT_ATOMS: atom_id res chain seq x y z
N MET A 1 -13.00 -15.39 14.63
CA MET A 1 -13.56 -14.06 14.97
C MET A 1 -13.36 -13.19 13.73
N SER A 2 -14.45 -12.74 13.09
CA SER A 2 -14.34 -11.79 11.99
C SER A 2 -13.80 -10.48 12.56
N VAL A 3 -12.69 -10.00 12.00
CA VAL A 3 -12.35 -8.58 12.10
C VAL A 3 -13.56 -7.81 11.64
N ASP A 4 -14.04 -6.87 12.47
CA ASP A 4 -15.01 -5.89 12.01
C ASP A 4 -14.39 -5.18 10.82
N ALA A 5 -14.92 -5.50 9.65
CA ALA A 5 -14.46 -5.01 8.38
C ALA A 5 -14.90 -3.55 8.34
N GLY A 6 -14.02 -2.66 8.85
CA GLY A 6 -14.35 -1.24 8.99
C GLY A 6 -14.87 -0.63 7.68
N PRO A 7 -15.58 0.51 7.73
CA PRO A 7 -16.34 1.04 6.60
C PRO A 7 -15.52 1.27 5.32
N ILE A 8 -14.20 1.47 5.44
CA ILE A 8 -13.29 1.57 4.31
C ILE A 8 -13.17 0.23 3.58
N TYR A 9 -12.94 -0.87 4.30
CA TYR A 9 -12.83 -2.20 3.69
C TYR A 9 -14.15 -2.60 3.03
N GLU A 10 -15.29 -2.42 3.69
CA GLU A 10 -16.59 -2.76 3.11
C GLU A 10 -16.86 -2.02 1.79
N ARG A 11 -16.42 -0.77 1.69
CA ARG A 11 -16.54 0.02 0.47
C ARG A 11 -15.67 -0.52 -0.68
N CYS A 12 -14.47 -1.00 -0.39
CA CYS A 12 -13.49 -1.37 -1.42
C CYS A 12 -13.32 -2.89 -1.62
N LYS A 13 -13.90 -3.75 -0.77
CA LYS A 13 -13.61 -5.20 -0.77
C LYS A 13 -13.84 -5.88 -2.12
N HIS A 14 -14.84 -5.43 -2.88
CA HIS A 14 -15.18 -5.96 -4.21
C HIS A 14 -14.17 -5.56 -5.31
N MET A 15 -13.32 -4.56 -5.05
CA MET A 15 -12.26 -4.11 -5.96
C MET A 15 -10.90 -4.76 -5.65
N LEU A 16 -10.77 -5.44 -4.50
CA LEU A 16 -9.55 -6.13 -4.12
C LEU A 16 -9.47 -7.50 -4.80
N PRO A 17 -8.27 -8.03 -5.08
CA PRO A 17 -8.12 -9.44 -5.43
C PRO A 17 -8.71 -10.30 -4.32
N GLN A 18 -9.68 -11.17 -4.66
CA GLN A 18 -10.35 -12.01 -3.65
C GLN A 18 -9.46 -13.14 -3.14
N GLU A 19 -8.44 -13.50 -3.91
CA GLU A 19 -7.44 -14.50 -3.58
C GLU A 19 -6.05 -14.02 -4.02
N VAL A 20 -5.05 -14.21 -3.18
CA VAL A 20 -3.63 -13.99 -3.50
C VAL A 20 -2.83 -15.12 -2.88
N ASN A 21 -1.96 -15.76 -3.67
CA ASN A 21 -1.11 -16.88 -3.23
C ASN A 21 -1.91 -18.04 -2.58
N GLY A 22 -3.13 -18.32 -3.06
CA GLY A 22 -4.01 -19.37 -2.51
C GLY A 22 -4.79 -18.95 -1.25
N GLY A 23 -4.53 -17.77 -0.71
CA GLY A 23 -5.19 -17.23 0.47
C GLY A 23 -6.34 -16.29 0.13
N ALA A 24 -7.47 -16.42 0.82
CA ALA A 24 -8.62 -15.50 0.65
C ALA A 24 -8.35 -14.14 1.30
N VAL A 25 -8.92 -13.07 0.73
CA VAL A 25 -8.85 -11.72 1.31
C VAL A 25 -9.51 -11.67 2.70
N ALA A 26 -8.81 -11.10 3.67
CA ALA A 26 -9.15 -11.19 5.09
C ALA A 26 -9.45 -9.83 5.76
N GLY A 27 -9.32 -8.71 5.03
CA GLY A 27 -9.55 -7.36 5.56
C GLY A 27 -8.37 -6.42 5.38
N LEU A 28 -8.46 -5.25 6.01
CA LEU A 28 -7.33 -4.33 6.16
C LEU A 28 -6.62 -4.58 7.50
N ASN A 29 -5.31 -4.35 7.54
CA ASN A 29 -4.54 -4.40 8.77
C ASN A 29 -4.99 -3.29 9.74
N ALA A 30 -5.04 -3.56 11.04
CA ALA A 30 -5.43 -2.57 12.04
C ALA A 30 -4.35 -1.49 12.27
N ARG A 31 -3.14 -1.69 11.72
CA ARG A 31 -2.05 -0.71 11.78
C ARG A 31 -2.16 0.34 10.67
N TRP A 32 -2.78 1.44 11.02
CA TRP A 32 -2.84 2.65 10.20
C TRP A 32 -1.63 3.54 10.46
N ARG A 33 -0.98 3.98 9.39
CA ARG A 33 0.19 4.86 9.42
C ARG A 33 -0.15 6.16 8.71
N LEU A 34 0.07 7.29 9.38
CA LEU A 34 -0.22 8.62 8.83
C LEU A 34 1.11 9.27 8.48
N TYR A 35 1.21 9.77 7.25
CA TYR A 35 2.41 10.43 6.76
C TYR A 35 2.10 11.86 6.33
N LYS A 36 3.08 12.74 6.54
CA LYS A 36 3.11 14.11 6.06
C LYS A 36 4.43 14.29 5.32
N TYR A 37 4.36 14.81 4.09
CA TYR A 37 5.51 15.15 3.27
C TYR A 37 5.42 16.63 2.90
N GLY A 38 6.46 17.40 3.26
CA GLY A 38 6.62 18.80 2.86
C GLY A 38 7.60 18.97 1.71
N PRO A 39 7.84 20.20 1.24
CA PRO A 39 8.75 20.47 0.12
C PRO A 39 10.15 19.90 0.36
N GLY A 40 10.67 19.18 -0.63
CA GLY A 40 11.96 18.47 -0.57
C GLY A 40 11.90 17.07 0.04
N ASP A 41 10.81 16.69 0.71
CA ASP A 41 10.65 15.32 1.20
C ASP A 41 10.43 14.36 0.03
N ILE A 42 11.03 13.18 0.16
CA ILE A 42 10.92 12.08 -0.79
C ILE A 42 10.90 10.77 0.00
N PHE A 43 10.08 9.82 -0.44
CA PHE A 43 10.21 8.44 0.01
C PHE A 43 10.91 7.63 -1.07
N ARG A 44 12.24 7.50 -0.93
CA ARG A 44 13.12 6.90 -1.95
C ARG A 44 12.63 5.52 -2.39
N ALA A 45 12.98 5.16 -3.62
CA ALA A 45 12.64 3.90 -4.25
C ALA A 45 12.89 2.68 -3.33
N HIS A 46 11.85 1.88 -3.12
CA HIS A 46 11.85 0.70 -2.26
C HIS A 46 10.78 -0.31 -2.69
N THR A 47 10.80 -1.50 -2.09
CA THR A 47 9.67 -2.43 -2.06
C THR A 47 9.13 -2.51 -0.65
N ASP A 48 7.83 -2.75 -0.52
CA ASP A 48 7.20 -2.95 0.77
C ASP A 48 7.32 -4.42 1.21
N GLY A 49 7.49 -4.62 2.52
CA GLY A 49 7.57 -5.96 3.12
C GLY A 49 6.19 -6.52 3.50
N SER A 50 6.07 -7.85 3.53
CA SER A 50 4.90 -8.54 4.09
C SER A 50 4.95 -8.52 5.62
N TRP A 51 3.82 -8.19 6.26
CA TRP A 51 3.66 -8.12 7.71
C TRP A 51 2.45 -8.95 8.17
N PRO A 52 2.51 -9.55 9.37
CA PRO A 52 1.37 -10.24 9.92
C PRO A 52 0.21 -9.29 10.23
N GLY A 53 -1.00 -9.84 10.33
CA GLY A 53 -2.17 -9.09 10.76
C GLY A 53 -2.03 -8.62 12.20
N SER A 54 -1.90 -7.31 12.39
CA SER A 54 -1.74 -6.69 13.72
C SER A 54 -3.08 -6.23 14.28
N GLY A 55 -3.15 -6.02 15.58
CA GLY A 55 -4.34 -5.54 16.25
C GLY A 55 -4.13 -5.30 17.74
N LEU A 56 -5.21 -4.93 18.43
CA LEU A 56 -5.22 -4.77 19.88
C LEU A 56 -5.87 -6.00 20.52
N THR A 57 -5.28 -6.51 21.60
CA THR A 57 -5.95 -7.50 22.46
C THR A 57 -7.20 -6.89 23.09
N LYS A 58 -8.03 -7.72 23.73
CA LYS A 58 -9.21 -7.25 24.48
C LYS A 58 -8.87 -6.20 25.54
N ASP A 59 -7.68 -6.27 26.11
CA ASP A 59 -7.18 -5.34 27.12
C ASP A 59 -6.45 -4.12 26.52
N GLY A 60 -6.53 -3.93 25.20
CA GLY A 60 -5.94 -2.78 24.50
C GLY A 60 -4.44 -2.90 24.24
N VAL A 61 -3.84 -4.09 24.36
CA VAL A 61 -2.40 -4.27 24.12
C VAL A 61 -2.14 -4.50 22.64
N LEU A 62 -1.24 -3.72 22.04
CA LEU A 62 -0.82 -3.91 20.65
C LEU A 62 -0.10 -5.26 20.46
N LYS A 63 -0.56 -6.04 19.49
CA LYS A 63 0.07 -7.26 19.01
C LYS A 63 0.42 -7.11 17.55
N HIS A 64 1.68 -7.39 17.23
CA HIS A 64 2.19 -7.39 15.86
C HIS A 64 1.54 -8.47 15.01
N ASP A 65 1.33 -9.65 15.61
CA ASP A 65 0.52 -10.72 15.05
C ASP A 65 -0.55 -11.11 16.07
N ILE A 66 -1.81 -10.83 15.75
CA ILE A 66 -2.97 -11.15 16.59
C ILE A 66 -3.78 -12.33 16.04
N TYR A 67 -3.50 -12.78 14.81
CA TYR A 67 -4.30 -13.82 14.15
C TYR A 67 -3.51 -15.11 13.94
N GLY A 68 -2.22 -15.04 13.63
CA GLY A 68 -1.37 -16.20 13.34
C GLY A 68 -1.62 -16.86 11.99
N ASP A 69 -2.60 -16.39 11.21
CA ASP A 69 -3.13 -17.07 10.01
C ASP A 69 -3.23 -16.14 8.78
N ARG A 70 -2.75 -14.89 8.87
CA ARG A 70 -2.90 -13.91 7.78
C ARG A 70 -1.75 -12.91 7.70
N TRP A 71 -1.38 -12.60 6.48
CA TRP A 71 -0.27 -11.72 6.14
C TRP A 71 -0.68 -10.70 5.08
N SER A 72 -0.07 -9.52 5.11
CA SER A 72 -0.37 -8.49 4.13
C SER A 72 0.20 -8.84 2.76
N GLN A 73 -0.57 -8.71 1.69
CA GLN A 73 -0.08 -8.93 0.31
C GLN A 73 -0.26 -7.73 -0.63
N LEU A 74 -0.99 -6.69 -0.18
CA LEU A 74 -1.03 -5.42 -0.87
C LEU A 74 -0.78 -4.27 0.11
N THR A 75 -0.09 -3.24 -0.36
CA THR A 75 -0.10 -1.91 0.26
C THR A 75 -1.39 -1.19 -0.12
N PHE A 76 -2.02 -0.51 0.84
CA PHE A 76 -3.24 0.27 0.67
C PHE A 76 -3.01 1.72 1.11
N VAL A 77 -2.86 2.64 0.15
CA VAL A 77 -2.60 4.07 0.41
C VAL A 77 -3.86 4.88 0.11
N ILE A 78 -4.26 5.75 1.05
CA ILE A 78 -5.35 6.71 0.89
C ILE A 78 -4.74 8.11 0.79
N TYR A 79 -5.07 8.84 -0.27
CA TYR A 79 -4.67 10.24 -0.45
C TYR A 79 -5.66 11.16 0.26
N LEU A 80 -5.19 11.94 1.24
CA LEU A 80 -6.06 12.80 2.04
C LEU A 80 -6.27 14.20 1.42
N ASN A 81 -5.38 14.60 0.51
CA ASN A 81 -5.43 15.85 -0.22
C ASN A 81 -4.75 15.72 -1.59
N GLY A 82 -4.79 16.79 -2.40
CA GLY A 82 -4.20 16.84 -3.75
C GLY A 82 -3.71 18.23 -4.16
N ASP A 83 -3.63 19.17 -3.22
CA ASP A 83 -3.18 20.54 -3.38
C ASP A 83 -1.66 20.66 -3.13
N PHE A 84 -0.87 19.94 -3.93
CA PHE A 84 0.59 19.96 -3.92
C PHE A 84 1.15 19.68 -5.32
N ASP A 85 2.43 20.00 -5.52
CA ASP A 85 3.16 19.72 -6.77
C ASP A 85 4.23 18.63 -6.55
N GLY A 86 4.37 17.74 -7.53
CA GLY A 86 5.10 16.48 -7.39
C GLY A 86 4.38 15.48 -6.47
N GLY A 87 5.14 14.65 -5.76
CA GLY A 87 4.57 13.76 -4.75
C GLY A 87 3.79 12.57 -5.30
N GLU A 88 3.95 12.17 -6.55
CA GLU A 88 3.32 10.99 -7.11
C GLU A 88 3.80 9.72 -6.40
N THR A 89 2.97 8.66 -6.42
CA THR A 89 3.49 7.32 -6.15
C THR A 89 3.96 6.75 -7.47
N SER A 90 5.27 6.64 -7.66
CA SER A 90 5.88 6.29 -8.96
C SER A 90 6.42 4.87 -8.93
N PHE A 91 6.02 4.06 -9.91
CA PHE A 91 6.47 2.67 -10.06
C PHE A 91 7.54 2.55 -11.12
N HIS A 92 8.61 1.81 -10.83
CA HIS A 92 9.69 1.53 -11.76
C HIS A 92 9.52 0.11 -12.34
N LEU A 93 9.11 0.04 -13.60
CA LEU A 93 8.73 -1.19 -14.28
C LEU A 93 9.77 -1.59 -15.33
N PRO A 94 10.11 -2.89 -15.44
CA PRO A 94 10.90 -3.37 -16.57
C PRO A 94 10.16 -3.13 -17.90
N SER A 95 10.85 -2.58 -18.89
CA SER A 95 10.30 -2.30 -20.22
C SER A 95 11.33 -2.60 -21.32
N ALA A 96 10.88 -2.59 -22.57
CA ALA A 96 11.72 -2.85 -23.74
C ALA A 96 11.92 -1.56 -24.55
N GLY A 97 13.18 -1.12 -24.64
CA GLY A 97 13.59 0.01 -25.45
C GLY A 97 13.70 -0.34 -26.94
N PRO A 98 14.02 0.65 -27.79
CA PRO A 98 14.30 0.42 -29.20
C PRO A 98 15.36 -0.68 -29.38
N GLY A 99 15.10 -1.65 -30.26
CA GLY A 99 16.02 -2.75 -30.51
C GLY A 99 16.04 -3.86 -29.44
N GLY A 100 15.12 -3.84 -28.46
CA GLY A 100 14.99 -4.89 -27.45
C GLY A 100 15.89 -4.71 -26.22
N GLU A 101 16.49 -3.52 -26.05
CA GLU A 101 17.25 -3.18 -24.85
C GLU A 101 16.35 -3.19 -23.60
N ARG A 102 16.86 -3.73 -22.49
CA ARG A 102 16.10 -3.75 -21.24
C ARG A 102 16.24 -2.41 -20.54
N ILE A 103 15.15 -1.67 -20.46
CA ILE A 103 15.08 -0.35 -19.81
C ILE A 103 14.13 -0.39 -18.60
N VAL A 104 14.07 0.71 -17.85
CA VAL A 104 13.15 0.89 -16.74
C VAL A 104 12.27 2.09 -17.04
N ASP A 105 10.96 1.85 -17.17
CA ASP A 105 9.98 2.92 -17.27
C ASP A 105 9.53 3.35 -15.88
N THR A 106 9.31 4.65 -15.70
CA THR A 106 8.73 5.19 -14.47
C THR A 106 7.29 5.61 -14.76
N VAL A 107 6.35 4.97 -14.05
CA VAL A 107 4.92 5.19 -14.21
C VAL A 107 4.38 5.89 -12.96
N PRO A 108 4.09 7.20 -13.03
CA PRO A 108 3.55 7.95 -11.91
C PRO A 108 2.04 7.69 -11.73
N VAL A 109 1.61 7.59 -10.48
CA VAL A 109 0.19 7.62 -10.09
C VAL A 109 -0.11 8.91 -9.35
N ALA A 110 -0.99 9.72 -9.95
CA ALA A 110 -1.43 10.97 -9.37
C ALA A 110 -2.19 10.75 -8.05
N ALA A 111 -1.94 11.63 -7.08
CA ALA A 111 -2.57 11.58 -5.77
C ALA A 111 -3.91 12.35 -5.78
N THR A 112 -4.96 11.69 -6.26
CA THR A 112 -6.31 12.25 -6.24
C THR A 112 -6.89 12.17 -4.83
N GLN A 113 -7.26 13.31 -4.24
CA GLN A 113 -7.88 13.36 -2.91
C GLN A 113 -9.08 12.41 -2.79
N GLY A 114 -9.09 11.59 -1.73
CA GLY A 114 -10.12 10.60 -1.45
C GLY A 114 -9.97 9.28 -2.22
N ALA A 115 -9.06 9.19 -3.19
CA ALA A 115 -8.75 7.94 -3.86
C ALA A 115 -7.87 7.04 -2.99
N ALA A 116 -7.95 5.73 -3.26
CA ALA A 116 -7.04 4.74 -2.70
C ALA A 116 -6.23 4.08 -3.82
N LEU A 117 -4.92 3.94 -3.60
CA LEU A 117 -4.01 3.19 -4.45
C LEU A 117 -3.67 1.86 -3.75
N CYS A 118 -3.89 0.75 -4.46
CA CYS A 118 -3.58 -0.60 -4.00
C CYS A 118 -2.58 -1.25 -4.96
N PHE A 119 -1.52 -1.84 -4.43
CA PHE A 119 -0.51 -2.55 -5.22
C PHE A 119 0.12 -3.68 -4.43
N TYR A 120 0.59 -4.70 -5.15
CA TYR A 120 1.25 -5.86 -4.54
C TYR A 120 2.58 -5.48 -3.90
N HIS A 121 2.92 -6.18 -2.82
CA HIS A 121 4.19 -6.05 -2.12
C HIS A 121 4.71 -7.40 -1.61
N GLY A 122 5.80 -7.40 -0.84
CA GLY A 122 6.44 -8.61 -0.35
C GLY A 122 7.06 -9.43 -1.49
N ASN A 123 6.86 -10.75 -1.45
CA ASN A 123 7.43 -11.69 -2.42
C ASN A 123 6.55 -11.90 -3.66
N HIS A 124 5.47 -11.13 -3.81
CA HIS A 124 4.59 -11.25 -4.98
C HIS A 124 5.35 -10.84 -6.25
N PRO A 125 5.22 -11.55 -7.39
CA PRO A 125 5.96 -11.23 -8.63
C PRO A 125 5.66 -9.84 -9.21
N LEU A 126 4.53 -9.24 -8.82
CA LEU A 126 4.14 -7.86 -9.16
C LEU A 126 4.50 -6.83 -8.07
N SER A 127 5.36 -7.19 -7.12
CA SER A 127 5.93 -6.30 -6.09
C SER A 127 7.01 -5.43 -6.72
N HIS A 128 6.59 -4.39 -7.43
CA HIS A 128 7.48 -3.49 -8.15
C HIS A 128 8.14 -2.47 -7.22
N LEU A 129 9.35 -2.05 -7.59
CA LEU A 129 10.03 -0.93 -6.96
C LEU A 129 9.18 0.33 -7.14
N HIS A 130 8.96 1.08 -6.08
CA HIS A 130 8.20 2.32 -6.12
C HIS A 130 8.76 3.36 -5.18
N GLU A 131 8.43 4.62 -5.43
CA GLU A 131 8.80 5.74 -4.59
C GLU A 131 7.60 6.67 -4.34
N GLY A 132 7.66 7.43 -3.26
CA GLY A 132 6.91 8.68 -3.15
C GLY A 132 7.79 9.78 -3.69
N SER A 133 7.53 10.24 -4.91
CA SER A 133 8.35 11.24 -5.61
C SER A 133 8.43 12.55 -4.82
N VAL A 134 9.44 13.36 -5.12
CA VAL A 134 9.72 14.59 -4.38
C VAL A 134 8.53 15.54 -4.36
N ILE A 135 8.27 16.15 -3.21
CA ILE A 135 7.32 17.27 -3.12
C ILE A 135 8.03 18.55 -3.53
N ASN A 136 7.57 19.20 -4.59
CA ASN A 136 8.12 20.47 -5.05
C ASN A 136 7.49 21.65 -4.30
N ALA A 137 6.18 21.60 -4.07
CA ALA A 137 5.42 22.65 -3.38
C ALA A 137 4.18 22.06 -2.67
N GLY A 138 3.70 22.76 -1.63
CA GLY A 138 2.54 22.32 -0.84
C GLY A 138 2.91 21.28 0.22
N THR A 139 1.93 20.49 0.67
CA THR A 139 2.14 19.42 1.65
C THR A 139 1.23 18.25 1.31
N LYS A 140 1.79 17.03 1.21
CA LYS A 140 1.04 15.80 0.94
C LYS A 140 0.74 15.06 2.24
N TYR A 141 -0.52 14.65 2.40
CA TYR A 141 -0.99 13.82 3.50
C TYR A 141 -1.53 12.49 2.98
N ILE A 142 -1.04 11.38 3.55
CA ILE A 142 -1.55 10.05 3.23
C ILE A 142 -1.79 9.21 4.47
N ILE A 143 -2.70 8.26 4.35
CA ILE A 143 -2.83 7.14 5.28
C ILE A 143 -2.39 5.88 4.55
N ARG A 144 -1.56 5.05 5.18
CA ARG A 144 -1.25 3.71 4.69
C ARG A 144 -1.71 2.65 5.68
N THR A 145 -2.35 1.62 5.16
CA THR A 145 -2.46 0.31 5.79
C THR A 145 -2.11 -0.76 4.74
N ASP A 146 -2.40 -2.02 5.04
CA ASP A 146 -2.06 -3.16 4.21
C ASP A 146 -3.28 -4.10 4.10
N VAL A 147 -3.49 -4.75 2.95
CA VAL A 147 -4.57 -5.73 2.74
C VAL A 147 -4.07 -7.11 3.17
N LEU A 148 -4.80 -7.74 4.09
CA LEU A 148 -4.48 -9.05 4.65
C LEU A 148 -5.10 -10.18 3.83
N TYR A 149 -4.38 -11.28 3.72
CA TYR A 149 -4.82 -12.53 3.09
C TYR A 149 -4.52 -13.69 4.03
N MET A 150 -5.41 -14.68 4.07
CA MET A 150 -5.27 -15.89 4.89
C MET A 150 -4.12 -16.75 4.35
N LEU A 151 -2.97 -16.76 5.01
CA LEU A 151 -1.74 -17.40 4.56
C LEU A 151 -1.06 -18.03 5.78
N GLU A 152 -0.97 -19.37 5.77
CA GLU A 152 -0.25 -20.19 6.75
C GLU A 152 1.11 -20.63 6.20
#